data_AF-A0A0C9T1Q4-F1
#
_entry.id   AF-A0A0C9T1Q4-F1
#
_cell.length_a   1.000
_cell.length_b   1.000
_cell.length_c   1.000
_cell.angle_alpha   90.00
_cell.angle_beta   90.00
_cell.angle_gamma   90.00
#
_symmetry.space_group_name_H-M   'P 1'
#
loop_
_entity.id
_entity.type
_entity.pdbx_description
1 polymer ?
#
loop_
_entity_poly.entity_id
_entity_poly.type
_entity_poly.pdbx_seq_one_letter_code
_entity_poly.pdbx_strand_id
1 'polypeptide(L)'
;MTAHSSWPLLYGNPTIQTRVSIARPPSPPIEDSDVLVLSSRSTSPDSSSVGSAVLYLDLRFFLPVMETTGINWAFAGLRRTTPLVEEQEGAVRYRWEHTIDSHGSGEPPDEGMMTTQIDEDGEEVVVETGVGLNPETGKMGPYEEVWKCVQLVKIPW
;
A
#
# COMPACT_ATOMS: atom_id res chain seq x y z
N MET A 1 30.34 8.25 -26.52
CA MET A 1 28.88 8.03 -26.63
C MET A 1 28.32 8.01 -25.22
N THR A 2 27.78 9.14 -24.76
CA THR A 2 27.12 9.22 -23.45
C THR A 2 25.70 8.69 -23.61
N ALA A 3 25.41 7.55 -22.99
CA ALA A 3 24.05 7.04 -22.90
C ALA A 3 23.23 8.06 -22.11
N HIS A 4 22.37 8.81 -22.79
CA HIS A 4 21.30 9.54 -22.12
C HIS A 4 20.37 8.47 -21.57
N SER A 5 20.43 8.18 -20.27
CA SER A 5 19.36 7.41 -19.63
C SER A 5 18.14 8.32 -19.63
N SER A 6 17.26 8.17 -20.62
CA SER A 6 15.96 8.82 -20.57
C SER A 6 15.19 8.20 -19.42
N TRP A 7 14.86 9.01 -18.43
CA TRP A 7 13.95 8.59 -17.37
C TRP A 7 12.63 8.08 -17.99
N PRO A 8 12.02 7.02 -17.44
CA PRO A 8 10.74 6.55 -17.92
C PRO A 8 9.69 7.67 -17.82
N LEU A 9 8.78 7.73 -18.79
CA LEU A 9 7.63 8.61 -18.72
C LEU A 9 6.76 8.20 -17.52
N LEU A 10 6.29 9.19 -16.76
CA LEU A 10 5.41 8.99 -15.61
C LEU A 10 4.00 9.47 -15.95
N TYR A 11 2.99 8.81 -15.38
CA TYR A 11 1.57 8.95 -15.70
C TYR A 11 0.68 9.00 -14.44
N GLY A 12 -0.49 9.61 -14.57
CA GLY A 12 -1.43 9.79 -13.46
C GLY A 12 -0.93 10.77 -12.40
N ASN A 13 -1.68 10.92 -11.31
CA ASN A 13 -1.28 11.70 -10.14
C ASN A 13 -0.65 10.77 -9.08
N PRO A 14 0.25 11.29 -8.22
CA PRO A 14 0.60 10.58 -7.00
C PRO A 14 -0.64 10.40 -6.12
N THR A 15 -0.61 9.43 -5.21
CA THR A 15 -1.70 9.16 -4.27
C THR A 15 -1.23 9.30 -2.83
N ILE A 16 -2.18 9.62 -1.95
CA ILE A 16 -2.04 9.57 -0.50
C ILE A 16 -3.16 8.65 0.01
N GLN A 17 -2.82 7.69 0.85
CA GLN A 17 -3.78 6.77 1.45
C GLN A 17 -3.57 6.71 2.96
N THR A 18 -4.66 6.52 3.69
CA THR A 18 -4.65 6.23 5.13
C THR A 18 -5.33 4.89 5.35
N ARG A 19 -4.86 4.11 6.33
CA ARG A 19 -5.52 2.86 6.72
C ARG A 19 -6.70 3.18 7.63
N VAL A 20 -7.83 2.55 7.35
CA VAL A 20 -9.06 2.62 8.15
C VAL A 20 -9.07 1.50 9.17
N SER A 21 -8.66 0.30 8.75
CA SER A 21 -8.55 -0.85 9.63
C SER A 21 -7.62 -1.92 9.07
N ILE A 22 -7.18 -2.80 9.96
CA ILE A 22 -6.57 -4.08 9.70
C ILE A 22 -7.33 -5.18 10.45
N ALA A 23 -7.57 -6.30 9.78
CA ALA A 23 -8.11 -7.51 10.37
C ALA A 23 -7.21 -8.70 10.08
N ARG A 24 -7.15 -9.63 11.04
CA ARG A 24 -6.56 -10.95 10.85
C ARG A 24 -7.62 -11.98 11.23
N PRO A 25 -8.43 -12.44 10.25
CA PRO A 25 -9.55 -13.33 10.52
C PRO A 25 -9.14 -14.55 11.36
N PRO A 26 -9.97 -14.96 12.34
CA PRO A 26 -11.35 -14.51 12.58
C PRO A 26 -11.47 -13.28 13.50
N SER A 27 -10.37 -12.64 13.89
CA SER A 27 -10.44 -11.44 14.73
C SER A 27 -11.12 -10.28 13.99
N PRO A 28 -11.95 -9.48 14.68
CA PRO A 28 -12.60 -8.32 14.07
C PRO A 28 -11.58 -7.26 13.63
N PRO A 29 -11.94 -6.39 12.66
CA PRO A 29 -11.08 -5.28 12.25
C PRO A 29 -10.84 -4.30 13.40
N ILE A 30 -9.60 -3.82 13.49
CA ILE A 30 -9.15 -2.78 14.41
C ILE A 30 -8.30 -1.76 13.65
N GLU A 31 -7.97 -0.62 14.25
CA GLU A 31 -6.82 0.19 13.81
C GLU A 31 -5.87 0.36 14.99
N ASP A 32 -4.65 -0.14 14.83
CA ASP A 32 -3.62 -0.20 15.86
C ASP A 32 -2.53 0.87 15.67
N SER A 33 -2.55 1.56 14.54
CA SER A 33 -1.51 2.50 14.12
C SER A 33 -2.12 3.71 13.41
N ASP A 34 -1.46 4.86 13.49
CA ASP A 34 -1.75 5.97 12.55
C ASP A 34 -0.91 5.76 11.29
N VAL A 35 -1.56 5.45 10.16
CA VAL A 35 -0.91 4.97 8.94
C VAL A 35 -1.09 5.95 7.78
N LEU A 36 0.03 6.31 7.16
CA LEU A 36 0.09 7.15 5.96
C LEU A 36 0.92 6.47 4.88
N VAL A 37 0.32 6.29 3.70
CA VAL A 37 0.99 5.76 2.51
C VAL A 37 1.03 6.83 1.43
N LEU A 38 2.22 7.11 0.90
CA LEU A 38 2.43 7.97 -0.25
C LEU A 38 2.88 7.11 -1.43
N SER A 39 2.23 7.24 -2.59
CA SER A 39 2.70 6.62 -3.83
C SER A 39 3.02 7.65 -4.89
N SER A 40 4.08 7.39 -5.65
CA SER A 40 4.45 8.20 -6.81
C SER A 40 3.44 8.05 -7.95
N ARG A 41 3.68 8.81 -9.01
CA ARG A 41 3.05 8.57 -10.31
C ARG A 41 3.43 7.19 -10.85
N SER A 42 2.53 6.63 -11.66
CA SER A 42 2.70 5.35 -12.35
C SER A 42 3.71 5.46 -13.48
N THR A 43 4.45 4.40 -13.77
CA THR A 43 5.29 4.29 -14.99
C THR A 43 4.50 3.97 -16.25
N SER A 44 3.20 3.67 -16.11
CA SER A 44 2.29 3.33 -17.21
C SER A 44 1.02 4.18 -17.19
N PRO A 45 0.40 4.49 -18.34
CA PRO A 45 -0.86 5.25 -18.41
C PRO A 45 -1.98 4.68 -17.55
N ASP A 46 -2.01 3.35 -17.43
CA ASP A 46 -2.88 2.59 -16.55
C ASP A 46 -2.02 1.93 -15.46
N SER A 47 -2.29 2.26 -14.19
CA SER A 47 -1.58 1.68 -13.06
C SER A 47 -2.00 0.24 -12.73
N SER A 48 -3.12 -0.24 -13.26
CA SER A 48 -3.60 -1.62 -13.10
C SER A 48 -3.03 -2.59 -14.13
N SER A 49 -2.36 -2.08 -15.17
CA SER A 49 -1.68 -2.91 -16.16
C SER A 49 -0.48 -3.64 -15.54
N VAL A 50 -0.36 -4.94 -15.82
CA VAL A 50 0.77 -5.77 -15.39
C VAL A 50 2.11 -5.14 -15.78
N GLY A 51 3.05 -5.11 -14.83
CA GLY A 51 4.37 -4.50 -15.00
C GLY A 51 4.40 -2.99 -14.74
N SER A 52 3.25 -2.33 -14.56
CA SER A 52 3.24 -0.96 -14.04
C SER A 52 3.85 -0.90 -12.65
N ALA A 53 4.52 0.21 -12.34
CA ALA A 53 5.20 0.39 -11.07
C ALA A 53 5.01 1.81 -10.50
N VAL A 54 5.06 1.88 -9.18
CA VAL A 54 5.15 3.13 -8.41
C VAL A 54 6.20 2.98 -7.32
N LEU A 55 6.86 4.09 -6.97
CA LEU A 55 7.59 4.17 -5.70
C LEU A 55 6.59 4.48 -4.59
N TYR A 56 6.81 3.94 -3.41
CA TYR A 56 5.94 4.19 -2.26
C TYR A 56 6.74 4.39 -0.96
N LEU A 57 6.08 5.04 0.00
CA LEU A 57 6.47 5.15 1.40
C LEU A 57 5.24 4.80 2.25
N ASP A 58 5.37 3.85 3.15
CA ASP A 58 4.41 3.49 4.20
C ASP A 58 5.01 3.86 5.55
N LEU A 59 4.31 4.69 6.31
CA LEU A 59 4.73 5.16 7.62
C LEU A 59 3.61 4.93 8.64
N ARG A 60 3.93 4.20 9.70
CA ARG A 60 3.01 3.83 10.77
C ARG A 60 3.53 4.33 12.11
N PHE A 61 2.70 5.06 12.84
CA PHE A 61 2.99 5.52 14.20
C PHE A 61 2.20 4.73 15.24
N PHE A 62 2.76 4.58 16.44
CA PHE A 62 1.99 4.02 17.56
C PHE A 62 0.86 4.96 17.98
N LEU A 63 -0.30 4.39 18.29
CA LEU A 63 -1.41 5.13 18.90
C LEU A 63 -1.28 5.18 20.44
N PRO A 64 -1.73 6.27 21.10
CA PRO A 64 -2.17 7.53 20.49
C PRO A 64 -0.98 8.34 19.95
N VAL A 65 -1.22 9.15 18.90
CA VAL A 65 -0.19 10.03 18.35
C VAL A 65 0.01 11.26 19.23
N MET A 66 1.25 11.47 19.67
CA MET A 66 1.73 12.59 20.46
C MET A 66 3.15 12.97 20.02
N GLU A 67 3.67 14.10 20.48
CA GLU A 67 4.99 14.60 20.07
C GLU A 67 6.16 13.63 20.34
N THR A 68 5.99 12.72 21.30
CA THR A 68 6.99 11.70 21.67
C THR A 68 6.72 10.33 21.06
N THR A 69 5.71 10.20 20.20
CA THR A 69 5.34 8.93 19.57
C THR A 69 6.46 8.41 18.69
N GLY A 70 6.77 7.12 18.86
CA GLY A 70 7.72 6.40 18.02
C GLY A 70 7.07 5.87 16.73
N ILE A 71 7.92 5.45 15.81
CA ILE A 71 7.51 4.73 14.60
C ILE A 71 7.22 3.27 14.99
N ASN A 72 6.03 2.78 14.61
CA ASN A 72 5.65 1.37 14.71
C ASN A 72 6.37 0.56 13.62
N TRP A 73 6.16 0.98 12.37
CA TRP A 73 6.81 0.40 11.20
C TRP A 73 6.93 1.47 10.12
N ALA A 74 8.07 1.53 9.45
CA ALA A 74 8.26 2.40 8.29
C ALA A 74 9.03 1.67 7.22
N PHE A 75 8.49 1.68 6.01
CA PHE A 75 9.12 1.03 4.87
C PHE A 75 8.80 1.76 3.58
N ALA A 76 9.69 1.63 2.61
CA ALA A 76 9.59 2.30 1.33
C ALA A 76 10.26 1.46 0.26
N GLY A 77 9.76 1.59 -0.97
CA GLY A 77 10.32 0.81 -2.05
C GLY A 77 9.52 0.91 -3.33
N LEU A 78 9.48 -0.20 -4.05
CA LEU A 78 8.82 -0.30 -5.34
C LEU A 78 7.61 -1.23 -5.23
N ARG A 79 6.44 -0.72 -5.65
CA ARG A 79 5.25 -1.55 -5.84
C ARG A 79 5.09 -1.84 -7.32
N ARG A 80 4.89 -3.09 -7.69
CA ARG A 80 4.61 -3.53 -9.07
C ARG A 80 3.26 -4.19 -9.18
N THR A 81 2.57 -3.95 -10.29
CA THR A 81 1.36 -4.67 -10.66
C THR A 81 1.74 -6.03 -11.25
N THR A 82 1.14 -7.09 -10.72
CA THR A 82 1.42 -8.47 -11.08
C THR A 82 0.17 -9.15 -11.63
N PRO A 83 0.31 -10.25 -12.40
CA PRO A 83 -0.84 -11.01 -12.87
C PRO A 83 -1.70 -11.53 -11.70
N LEU A 84 -3.02 -11.53 -11.91
CA LEU A 84 -3.95 -12.23 -11.03
C LEU A 84 -3.71 -13.75 -11.14
N VAL A 85 -3.87 -14.47 -10.01
CA VAL A 85 -3.81 -15.94 -10.01
C VAL A 85 -5.12 -16.53 -10.54
N GLU A 86 -6.23 -15.87 -10.23
CA GLU A 86 -7.57 -16.19 -10.71
C GLU A 86 -8.23 -14.87 -11.15
N GLU A 87 -9.03 -14.92 -12.22
CA GLU A 87 -9.77 -13.73 -12.66
C GLU A 87 -10.79 -13.34 -11.60
N GLN A 88 -10.61 -12.16 -11.02
CA GLN A 88 -11.55 -11.53 -10.10
C GLN A 88 -11.84 -10.14 -10.64
N GLU A 89 -13.10 -9.90 -10.99
CA GLU A 89 -13.52 -8.64 -11.61
C GLU A 89 -13.22 -7.46 -10.69
N GLY A 90 -12.59 -6.42 -11.23
CA GLY A 90 -12.20 -5.21 -10.49
C GLY A 90 -11.04 -5.39 -9.52
N ALA A 91 -10.42 -6.58 -9.44
CA ALA A 91 -9.27 -6.83 -8.57
C ALA A 91 -7.94 -6.54 -9.27
N VAL A 92 -6.96 -6.05 -8.52
CA VAL A 92 -5.58 -5.84 -8.98
C VAL A 92 -4.63 -6.42 -7.95
N ARG A 93 -3.63 -7.18 -8.40
CA ARG A 93 -2.61 -7.74 -7.51
C ARG A 93 -1.33 -6.93 -7.56
N TYR A 94 -0.82 -6.58 -6.39
CA TYR A 94 0.45 -5.89 -6.25
C TYR A 94 1.48 -6.74 -5.51
N ARG A 95 2.74 -6.45 -5.80
CA ARG A 95 3.91 -6.92 -5.08
C ARG A 95 4.73 -5.72 -4.62
N TRP A 96 5.08 -5.67 -3.34
CA TRP A 96 5.87 -4.61 -2.73
C TRP A 96 7.27 -5.12 -2.41
N GLU A 97 8.27 -4.49 -3.01
CA GLU A 97 9.67 -4.77 -2.75
C GLU A 97 10.22 -3.66 -1.84
N HIS A 98 10.53 -4.02 -0.59
CA HIS A 98 10.96 -3.10 0.45
C HIS A 98 12.45 -2.78 0.25
N THR A 99 12.76 -1.56 -0.20
CA THR A 99 14.14 -1.08 -0.32
C THR A 99 14.65 -0.53 1.01
N ILE A 100 13.76 0.08 1.78
CA ILE A 100 13.98 0.56 3.14
C ILE A 100 12.93 -0.11 4.02
N ASP A 101 13.34 -0.64 5.16
CA ASP A 101 12.44 -1.22 6.15
C ASP A 101 13.03 -1.04 7.56
N SER A 102 12.25 -0.50 8.49
CA SER A 102 12.67 -0.25 9.87
C SER A 102 12.93 -1.54 10.66
N HIS A 103 12.42 -2.69 10.21
CA HIS A 103 12.74 -4.00 10.79
C HIS A 103 14.03 -4.62 10.25
N GLY A 104 14.65 -4.01 9.24
CA GLY A 104 15.91 -4.43 8.65
C GLY A 104 15.77 -4.95 7.22
N SER A 105 16.91 -5.25 6.59
CA SER A 105 16.93 -5.73 5.20
C SER A 105 16.68 -7.24 5.10
N GLY A 106 16.00 -7.68 4.05
CA GLY A 106 15.91 -9.08 3.66
C GLY A 106 14.56 -9.75 3.90
N GLU A 107 13.55 -9.00 4.34
CA GLU A 107 12.17 -9.45 4.32
C GLU A 107 11.75 -9.81 2.88
N PRO A 108 11.02 -10.93 2.69
CA PRO A 108 10.49 -11.28 1.38
C PRO A 108 9.50 -10.18 0.91
N PRO A 109 9.36 -9.98 -0.41
CA PRO A 109 8.37 -9.04 -0.92
C PRO A 109 6.95 -9.43 -0.49
N ASP A 110 6.19 -8.44 -0.07
CA ASP A 110 4.78 -8.60 0.27
C ASP A 110 3.95 -8.67 -1.01
N GLU A 111 2.86 -9.44 -0.98
CA GLU A 111 1.92 -9.57 -2.09
C GLU A 111 0.47 -9.52 -1.58
N GLY A 112 -0.37 -8.80 -2.30
CA GLY A 112 -1.72 -8.45 -1.86
C GLY A 112 -2.64 -8.16 -3.04
N MET A 113 -3.91 -8.49 -2.86
CA MET A 113 -4.98 -8.25 -3.81
C MET A 113 -5.79 -7.04 -3.36
N MET A 114 -5.96 -6.07 -4.25
CA MET A 114 -6.71 -4.85 -4.02
C MET A 114 -8.04 -4.91 -4.77
N THR A 115 -9.13 -4.58 -4.07
CA THR A 115 -10.46 -4.43 -4.65
C THR A 115 -11.09 -3.12 -4.20
N THR A 116 -11.70 -2.39 -5.12
CA THR A 116 -12.47 -1.20 -4.79
C THR A 116 -13.88 -1.60 -4.34
N GLN A 117 -14.33 -1.05 -3.22
CA GLN A 117 -15.65 -1.32 -2.63
C GLN A 117 -16.28 -0.01 -2.14
N ILE A 118 -17.59 -0.04 -1.87
CA ILE A 118 -18.32 1.05 -1.23
C ILE A 118 -18.59 0.67 0.22
N ASP A 119 -18.18 1.50 1.16
CA ASP A 119 -18.40 1.28 2.59
C ASP A 119 -19.86 1.57 3.01
N GLU A 120 -20.20 1.34 4.28
CA GLU A 120 -21.55 1.54 4.82
C GLU A 120 -22.03 3.00 4.74
N ASP A 121 -21.10 3.94 4.68
CA ASP A 121 -21.38 5.37 4.55
C ASP A 121 -21.54 5.81 3.09
N GLY A 122 -21.33 4.90 2.13
CA GLY A 122 -21.43 5.16 0.70
C GLY A 122 -20.13 5.70 0.08
N GLU A 123 -19.02 5.65 0.81
CA GLU A 123 -17.72 6.15 0.35
C GLU A 123 -16.89 5.03 -0.31
N GLU A 124 -16.10 5.40 -1.31
CA GLU A 124 -15.18 4.45 -1.96
C GLU A 124 -14.00 4.13 -1.04
N VAL A 125 -13.78 2.84 -0.81
CA VAL A 125 -12.64 2.29 -0.07
C VAL A 125 -11.91 1.25 -0.92
N VAL A 126 -10.63 1.04 -0.62
CA VAL A 126 -9.86 -0.04 -1.22
C VAL A 126 -9.62 -1.10 -0.15
N VAL A 127 -10.03 -2.34 -0.44
CA VAL A 127 -9.80 -3.50 0.43
C VAL A 127 -8.63 -4.28 -0.12
N GLU A 128 -7.56 -4.34 0.67
CA GLU A 128 -6.40 -5.18 0.46
C GLU A 128 -6.58 -6.51 1.19
N THR A 129 -6.32 -7.62 0.52
CA THR A 129 -6.25 -8.94 1.15
C THR A 129 -4.96 -9.64 0.77
N GLY A 130 -4.38 -10.39 1.70
CA GLY A 130 -3.14 -11.12 1.46
C GLY A 130 -2.85 -12.16 2.52
N VAL A 131 -1.63 -12.69 2.50
CA VAL A 131 -1.12 -13.62 3.51
C VAL A 131 0.13 -13.02 4.12
N GLY A 132 0.09 -12.76 5.41
CA GLY A 132 1.16 -12.08 6.13
C GLY A 132 1.52 -12.77 7.44
N LEU A 133 2.69 -12.45 7.97
CA LEU A 133 3.10 -12.91 9.30
C LEU A 133 2.26 -12.18 10.36
N ASN A 134 1.60 -12.93 11.24
CA ASN A 134 0.98 -12.35 12.42
C ASN A 134 2.05 -12.18 13.52
N PRO A 135 2.38 -10.95 13.95
CA PRO A 135 3.45 -10.70 14.93
C PRO A 135 3.13 -11.24 16.32
N GLU A 136 1.84 -11.36 16.69
CA GLU A 136 1.43 -11.90 18.00
C GLU A 136 1.58 -13.42 18.08
N THR A 137 1.36 -14.11 16.96
CA THR A 137 1.36 -15.58 16.92
C THR A 137 2.59 -16.19 16.24
N GLY A 138 3.35 -15.39 15.50
CA GLY A 138 4.48 -15.81 14.67
C GLY A 138 4.09 -16.72 13.49
N LYS A 139 2.81 -16.75 13.10
CA LYS A 139 2.29 -17.63 12.04
C LYS A 139 1.86 -16.83 10.82
N MET A 140 2.08 -17.40 9.63
CA MET A 140 1.49 -16.90 8.39
C MET A 140 -0.02 -17.14 8.42
N GLY A 141 -0.79 -16.14 8.00
CA GLY A 141 -2.24 -16.24 7.90
C GLY A 141 -2.84 -15.12 7.05
N PRO A 142 -4.15 -15.19 6.77
CA PRO A 142 -4.82 -14.14 6.00
C PRO A 142 -4.83 -12.84 6.78
N TYR A 143 -4.72 -11.72 6.05
CA TYR A 143 -5.01 -10.39 6.55
C TYR A 143 -5.94 -9.66 5.59
N GLU A 144 -6.61 -8.65 6.12
CA GLU A 144 -7.38 -7.67 5.36
C GLU A 144 -7.01 -6.27 5.86
N GLU A 145 -6.73 -5.34 4.97
CA GLU A 145 -6.55 -3.92 5.29
C GLU A 145 -7.54 -3.09 4.46
N VAL A 146 -8.22 -2.15 5.10
CA VAL A 146 -9.15 -1.23 4.43
C VAL A 146 -8.50 0.14 4.35
N TRP A 147 -8.50 0.73 3.16
CA TRP A 147 -7.77 1.96 2.85
C TRP A 147 -8.71 3.04 2.30
N LYS A 148 -8.48 4.30 2.71
CA LYS A 148 -9.12 5.48 2.13
C LYS A 148 -8.09 6.35 1.40
N CYS A 149 -8.44 6.81 0.20
CA CYS A 149 -7.63 7.75 -0.56
C CYS A 149 -7.90 9.19 -0.11
N VAL A 150 -6.85 9.93 0.21
CA VAL A 150 -6.95 11.36 0.54
C VAL A 150 -6.89 12.17 -0.77
N GLN A 151 -7.89 13.02 -0.97
CA GLN A 151 -7.93 13.90 -2.15
C GLN A 151 -6.83 14.97 -2.07
N LEU A 152 -5.94 14.97 -3.05
CA LEU A 152 -4.94 16.02 -3.23
C LEU A 152 -5.61 17.29 -3.76
N VAL A 153 -5.73 18.32 -2.92
CA VAL A 153 -6.19 19.64 -3.34
C VAL A 153 -5.05 20.36 -4.06
N LYS A 154 -5.24 20.67 -5.35
CA LYS A 154 -4.32 21.55 -6.09
C LYS A 154 -4.53 22.97 -5.62
N ILE A 155 -3.55 23.53 -4.90
CA ILE A 155 -3.53 24.96 -4.59
C ILE A 155 -2.93 25.68 -5.80
N PRO A 156 -3.69 26.55 -6.50
CA PRO A 156 -3.13 27.40 -7.54
C PRO A 156 -2.18 28.42 -6.87
N TRP A 157 -0.94 28.46 -7.36
CA TRP A 157 0.03 29.51 -7.03
C TRP A 157 -0.16 30.70 -7.97
#